data_AF-A0A1H8WJ56-F1
#
_entry.id   AF-A0A1H8WJ56-F1
#
_cell.length_a   1.000
_cell.length_b   1.000
_cell.length_c   1.000
_cell.angle_alpha   90.00
_cell.angle_beta   90.00
_cell.angle_gamma   90.00
#
_symmetry.space_group_name_H-M   'P 1'
#
loop_
_entity.id
_entity.type
_entity.pdbx_description
1 polymer ?
#
loop_
_entity_poly.entity_id
_entity_poly.type
_entity_poly.pdbx_seq_one_letter_code
_entity_poly.pdbx_strand_id
1 'polypeptide(L)'
;MGQLDDIDMRILELLIEDSRQTYDAIGEEVDLSSPAVSNRIDRLRERGLIRRFTVDVDRSLLIQSNATLVELQVRPTETDAVVEELRAIDSVEYLIRTSDARVTLLVHLPAAQLRERVVDVLDEYTLLSYEVRDVVEADWSPQLGATGFEVKCAECEKPIRGQEVTIETDDRTYYLCCPSCESLFLDRYERFSEET
;
A
#
# COMPACT_ATOMS: atom_id res chain seq x y z
N MET A 1 -0.62 23.18 9.04
CA MET A 1 -1.16 22.73 7.73
C MET A 1 -0.93 21.23 7.63
N GLY A 2 -1.70 20.45 8.39
CA GLY A 2 -1.69 18.98 8.41
C GLY A 2 -2.92 18.35 7.75
N GLN A 3 -3.65 19.13 6.95
CA GLN A 3 -4.83 18.67 6.23
C GLN A 3 -4.51 18.73 4.73
N LEU A 4 -4.75 17.62 4.02
CA LEU A 4 -4.90 17.61 2.56
C LEU A 4 -6.00 18.61 2.22
N ASP A 5 -5.69 19.64 1.45
CA ASP A 5 -6.72 20.57 0.98
C ASP A 5 -7.42 20.01 -0.27
N ASP A 6 -8.54 20.62 -0.65
CA ASP A 6 -9.33 20.18 -1.80
C ASP A 6 -8.53 20.22 -3.12
N ILE A 7 -7.49 21.08 -3.19
CA ILE A 7 -6.59 21.16 -4.34
C ILE A 7 -5.69 19.93 -4.39
N ASP A 8 -5.07 19.55 -3.26
CA ASP A 8 -4.25 18.35 -3.20
C ASP A 8 -5.07 17.09 -3.57
N MET A 9 -6.33 17.04 -3.14
CA MET A 9 -7.27 15.98 -3.52
C MET A 9 -7.54 15.97 -5.02
N ARG A 10 -7.83 17.13 -5.61
CA ARG A 10 -8.08 17.25 -7.05
C ARG A 10 -6.84 16.88 -7.87
N ILE A 11 -5.64 17.24 -7.42
CA ILE A 11 -4.38 16.82 -8.04
C ILE A 11 -4.24 15.30 -8.01
N LEU A 12 -4.54 14.65 -6.88
CA LEU A 12 -4.52 13.18 -6.80
C LEU A 12 -5.52 12.53 -7.75
N GLU A 13 -6.74 13.05 -7.88
CA GLU A 13 -7.74 12.55 -8.83
C GLU A 13 -7.23 12.64 -10.28
N LEU A 14 -6.68 13.79 -10.68
CA LEU A 14 -6.13 14.00 -12.01
C LEU A 14 -4.96 13.06 -12.31
N LEU A 15 -4.08 12.83 -11.32
CA LEU A 15 -2.95 11.90 -11.46
C LEU A 15 -3.39 10.42 -11.47
N ILE A 16 -4.47 10.08 -10.78
CA ILE A 16 -5.07 8.74 -10.81
C ILE A 16 -5.66 8.46 -12.19
N GLU A 17 -6.29 9.46 -12.82
CA GLU A 17 -6.83 9.35 -14.17
C GLU A 17 -5.71 9.27 -15.22
N ASP A 18 -4.75 10.21 -15.19
CA ASP A 18 -3.57 10.18 -16.06
C ASP A 18 -2.37 10.85 -15.40
N SER A 19 -1.47 10.03 -14.86
CA SER A 19 -0.23 10.50 -14.24
C SER A 19 0.77 11.17 -15.21
N ARG A 20 0.54 11.11 -16.53
CA ARG A 20 1.37 11.78 -17.54
C ARG A 20 0.92 13.20 -17.86
N GLN A 21 -0.19 13.68 -17.28
CA GLN A 21 -0.61 15.06 -17.45
C GLN A 21 0.50 16.03 -17.09
N THR A 22 0.66 17.10 -17.87
CA THR A 22 1.66 18.12 -17.59
C THR A 22 1.23 18.96 -16.38
N TYR A 23 2.20 19.50 -15.66
CA TYR A 23 1.91 20.39 -14.53
C TYR A 23 1.16 21.65 -14.95
N ASP A 24 1.33 22.10 -16.19
CA ASP A 24 0.54 23.21 -16.75
C ASP A 24 -0.93 22.81 -16.90
N ALA A 25 -1.24 21.63 -17.47
CA ALA A 25 -2.61 21.15 -17.64
C ALA A 25 -3.30 20.92 -16.29
N ILE A 26 -2.60 20.30 -15.33
CA ILE A 26 -3.10 20.14 -13.95
C ILE A 26 -3.34 21.53 -13.33
N GLY A 27 -2.44 22.48 -13.56
CA GLY A 27 -2.53 23.85 -13.05
C GLY A 27 -3.75 24.61 -13.57
N GLU A 28 -4.11 24.43 -14.84
CA GLU A 28 -5.34 24.98 -15.43
C GLU A 28 -6.60 24.44 -14.74
N GLU A 29 -6.62 23.15 -14.36
CA GLU A 29 -7.76 22.51 -13.70
C GLU A 29 -7.92 22.90 -12.22
N VAL A 30 -6.85 23.33 -11.56
CA VAL A 30 -6.84 23.63 -10.11
C VAL A 30 -6.49 25.08 -9.78
N ASP A 31 -6.50 25.97 -10.77
CA ASP A 31 -6.14 27.39 -10.65
C ASP A 31 -4.77 27.65 -10.00
N LEU A 32 -3.76 26.87 -10.40
CA LEU A 32 -2.37 27.00 -9.93
C LEU A 32 -1.38 27.14 -11.08
N SER A 33 -0.23 27.76 -10.79
CA SER A 33 0.91 27.73 -11.70
C SER A 33 1.57 26.36 -11.67
N SER A 34 2.21 25.97 -12.78
CA SER A 34 2.97 24.71 -12.87
C SER A 34 4.02 24.52 -11.77
N PRO A 35 4.80 25.53 -11.35
CA PRO A 35 5.68 25.40 -10.17
C PRO A 35 4.91 25.15 -8.86
N ALA A 36 3.71 25.71 -8.69
CA ALA A 36 2.90 25.45 -7.51
C ALA A 36 2.36 24.01 -7.50
N VAL A 37 1.91 23.49 -8.66
CA VAL A 37 1.50 22.09 -8.83
C VAL A 37 2.67 21.15 -8.53
N SER A 38 3.85 21.39 -9.10
CA SER A 38 5.05 20.59 -8.82
C SER A 38 5.32 20.50 -7.32
N ASN A 39 5.31 21.64 -6.62
CA ASN A 39 5.52 21.68 -5.18
C ASN A 39 4.45 20.89 -4.39
N ARG A 40 3.18 20.88 -4.85
CA ARG A 40 2.14 20.06 -4.21
C ARG A 40 2.40 18.56 -4.42
N ILE A 41 2.70 18.15 -5.64
CA ILE A 41 2.99 16.75 -5.98
C ILE A 41 4.21 16.26 -5.19
N ASP A 42 5.29 17.06 -5.14
CA ASP A 42 6.50 16.71 -4.39
C ASP A 42 6.18 16.54 -2.90
N ARG A 43 5.40 17.45 -2.30
CA ARG A 43 4.93 17.28 -0.91
C ARG A 43 4.08 16.04 -0.70
N LEU A 44 3.20 15.68 -1.65
CA LEU A 44 2.38 14.47 -1.57
C LEU A 44 3.25 13.19 -1.62
N ARG A 45 4.36 13.23 -2.36
CA ARG A 45 5.34 12.14 -2.42
C ARG A 45 6.18 12.05 -1.16
N GLU A 46 6.72 13.17 -0.69
CA GLU A 46 7.44 13.28 0.60
C GLU A 46 6.54 12.82 1.76
N ARG A 47 5.23 13.08 1.64
CA ARG A 47 4.20 12.61 2.57
C ARG A 47 3.75 11.15 2.37
N GLY A 48 4.39 10.38 1.49
CA GLY A 48 4.03 8.97 1.26
C GLY A 48 2.59 8.74 0.75
N LEU A 49 1.84 9.81 0.48
CA LEU A 49 0.48 9.75 -0.06
C LEU A 49 0.54 9.29 -1.51
N ILE A 50 1.50 9.83 -2.27
CA ILE A 50 1.91 9.25 -3.54
C ILE A 50 3.08 8.30 -3.28
N ARG A 51 2.78 7.01 -3.19
CA ARG A 51 3.78 5.97 -2.95
C ARG A 51 4.64 5.65 -4.18
N ARG A 52 4.05 5.75 -5.38
CA ARG A 52 4.72 5.46 -6.66
C ARG A 52 3.95 6.04 -7.84
N PHE A 53 4.65 6.26 -8.94
CA PHE A 53 4.06 6.36 -10.27
C PHE A 53 4.32 5.04 -10.99
N THR A 54 3.28 4.44 -11.56
CA THR A 54 3.35 3.10 -12.15
C THR A 54 2.50 3.04 -13.40
N VAL A 55 2.66 1.96 -14.17
CA VAL A 55 1.86 1.65 -15.35
C VAL A 55 0.89 0.53 -14.99
N ASP A 56 -0.37 0.67 -15.40
CA ASP A 56 -1.31 -0.45 -15.46
C ASP A 56 -1.01 -1.28 -16.71
N VAL A 57 -0.66 -2.55 -16.51
CA VAL A 57 -0.31 -3.44 -17.61
C VAL A 57 -1.44 -4.44 -17.76
N ASP A 58 -2.10 -4.44 -18.91
CA ASP A 58 -3.03 -5.51 -19.27
C ASP A 58 -2.24 -6.81 -19.47
N ARG A 59 -2.20 -7.60 -18.40
CA ARG A 59 -1.47 -8.87 -18.37
C ARG A 59 -2.14 -9.96 -19.19
N SER A 60 -3.44 -9.82 -19.52
CA SER A 60 -4.13 -10.79 -20.39
C SER A 60 -3.51 -10.84 -21.80
N LEU A 61 -2.82 -9.76 -22.20
CA LEU A 61 -2.10 -9.65 -23.47
C LEU A 61 -0.66 -10.20 -23.41
N LEU A 62 -0.14 -10.56 -22.23
CA LEU A 62 1.19 -11.12 -22.08
C LEU A 62 1.15 -12.64 -22.18
N ILE A 63 2.15 -13.22 -22.87
CA ILE A 63 2.23 -14.66 -23.15
C ILE A 63 2.44 -15.51 -21.87
N GLN A 64 2.74 -14.88 -20.72
CA GLN A 64 3.06 -15.56 -19.47
C GLN A 64 1.98 -15.36 -18.41
N SER A 65 1.40 -16.51 -18.02
CA SER A 65 0.67 -16.78 -16.77
C SER A 65 -0.66 -16.05 -16.56
N ASN A 66 -1.76 -16.81 -16.61
CA ASN A 66 -2.99 -16.40 -15.93
C ASN A 66 -2.66 -16.09 -14.47
N ALA A 67 -3.24 -15.03 -13.93
CA ALA A 67 -3.10 -14.74 -12.51
C ALA A 67 -3.79 -15.85 -11.69
N THR A 68 -3.26 -16.12 -10.52
CA THR A 68 -3.80 -17.07 -9.56
C THR A 68 -4.04 -16.34 -8.25
N LEU A 69 -5.24 -16.52 -7.70
CA LEU A 69 -5.58 -16.06 -6.37
C LEU A 69 -5.31 -17.19 -5.38
N VAL A 70 -4.53 -16.87 -4.35
CA VAL A 70 -4.28 -17.76 -3.23
C VAL A 70 -4.91 -17.16 -1.98
N GLU A 71 -5.61 -17.99 -1.24
CA GLU A 71 -6.14 -17.62 0.07
C GLU A 71 -5.68 -18.65 1.09
N LEU A 72 -5.00 -18.20 2.13
CA LEU A 72 -4.53 -19.05 3.21
C LEU A 72 -5.00 -18.50 4.55
N GLN A 73 -5.33 -19.42 5.45
CA GLN A 73 -5.60 -19.11 6.84
C GLN A 73 -4.62 -19.91 7.69
N VAL A 74 -3.80 -19.20 8.46
CA VAL A 74 -2.80 -19.78 9.36
C VAL A 74 -3.14 -19.42 10.79
N ARG A 75 -2.39 -19.93 11.76
CA ARG A 75 -2.55 -19.47 13.14
C ARG A 75 -2.21 -17.98 13.23
N PRO A 76 -2.94 -17.19 14.03
CA PRO A 76 -2.63 -15.77 14.22
C PRO A 76 -1.19 -15.50 14.65
N THR A 77 -0.62 -16.40 15.46
CA THR A 77 0.78 -16.31 15.93
C THR A 77 1.82 -16.55 14.84
N GLU A 78 1.44 -17.15 13.72
CA GLU A 78 2.33 -17.49 12.60
C GLU A 78 2.16 -16.54 11.41
N THR A 79 1.15 -15.67 11.44
CA THR A 79 0.74 -14.87 10.28
C THR A 79 1.84 -13.92 9.81
N ASP A 80 2.57 -13.29 10.74
CA ASP A 80 3.63 -12.36 10.39
C ASP A 80 4.79 -13.05 9.68
N ALA A 81 5.26 -14.19 10.20
CA ALA A 81 6.32 -14.98 9.59
C ALA A 81 5.95 -15.46 8.18
N VAL A 82 4.72 -15.99 8.03
CA VAL A 82 4.19 -16.42 6.72
C VAL A 82 4.10 -15.25 5.74
N VAL A 83 3.70 -14.06 6.20
CA VAL A 83 3.65 -12.87 5.33
C VAL A 83 5.04 -12.49 4.82
N GLU A 84 6.06 -12.51 5.67
CA GLU A 84 7.42 -12.17 5.24
C GLU A 84 7.98 -13.17 4.22
N GLU A 85 7.76 -14.47 4.41
CA GLU A 85 8.18 -15.48 3.42
C GLU A 85 7.45 -15.33 2.08
N LEU A 86 6.14 -15.09 2.11
CA LEU A 86 5.35 -14.91 0.90
C LEU A 86 5.73 -13.62 0.14
N ARG A 87 6.18 -12.57 0.83
CA ARG A 87 6.68 -11.34 0.16
C ARG A 87 7.93 -11.56 -0.67
N ALA A 88 8.76 -12.56 -0.33
CA ALA A 88 9.97 -12.87 -1.07
C ALA A 88 9.71 -13.57 -2.42
N ILE A 89 8.46 -13.91 -2.73
CA ILE A 89 8.08 -14.54 -3.99
C ILE A 89 7.91 -13.45 -5.07
N ASP A 90 8.85 -13.36 -6.01
CA ASP A 90 8.88 -12.36 -7.09
C ASP A 90 7.58 -12.24 -7.91
N SER A 91 6.80 -13.32 -7.99
CA SER A 91 5.56 -13.35 -8.76
C SER A 91 4.34 -12.83 -8.00
N VAL A 92 4.47 -12.44 -6.73
CA VAL A 92 3.38 -11.87 -5.92
C VAL A 92 3.18 -10.41 -6.31
N GLU A 93 2.01 -10.10 -6.86
CA GLU A 93 1.61 -8.74 -7.22
C GLU A 93 0.98 -8.02 -6.03
N TYR A 94 0.06 -8.70 -5.34
CA TYR A 94 -0.60 -8.20 -4.15
C TYR A 94 -0.55 -9.23 -3.03
N LEU A 95 -0.27 -8.76 -1.82
CA LEU A 95 -0.42 -9.50 -0.59
C LEU A 95 -1.32 -8.69 0.35
N ILE A 96 -2.40 -9.31 0.78
CA ILE A 96 -3.39 -8.72 1.68
C ILE A 96 -3.45 -9.59 2.93
N ARG A 97 -3.24 -8.98 4.09
CA ARG A 97 -3.49 -9.60 5.39
C ARG A 97 -4.71 -8.96 6.03
N THR A 98 -5.65 -9.78 6.48
CA THR A 98 -6.83 -9.32 7.21
C THR A 98 -6.64 -9.46 8.72
N SER A 99 -7.54 -8.85 9.50
CA SER A 99 -7.51 -8.90 10.97
C SER A 99 -7.77 -10.30 11.55
N ASP A 100 -8.43 -11.19 10.80
CA ASP A 100 -8.73 -12.58 11.18
C ASP A 100 -7.65 -13.58 10.75
N ALA A 101 -6.41 -13.11 10.53
CA ALA A 101 -5.25 -13.92 10.17
C ALA A 101 -5.38 -14.68 8.83
N ARG A 102 -6.16 -14.13 7.89
CA ARG A 102 -6.21 -14.59 6.50
C ARG A 102 -5.22 -13.79 5.66
N VAL A 103 -4.47 -14.49 4.82
CA VAL A 103 -3.56 -13.90 3.84
C VAL A 103 -4.06 -14.25 2.45
N THR A 104 -4.23 -13.24 1.60
CA THR A 104 -4.64 -13.37 0.21
C THR A 104 -3.53 -12.86 -0.69
N LEU A 105 -3.17 -13.64 -1.71
CA LEU A 105 -2.16 -13.29 -2.70
C LEU A 105 -2.79 -13.26 -4.09
N LEU A 106 -2.43 -12.24 -4.88
CA LEU A 106 -2.56 -12.28 -6.33
C LEU A 106 -1.17 -12.55 -6.91
N VAL A 107 -1.03 -13.67 -7.64
CA VAL A 107 0.26 -14.19 -8.10
C VAL A 107 0.24 -14.47 -9.60
N HIS A 108 1.26 -14.08 -10.34
CA HIS A 108 1.39 -14.39 -11.77
C HIS A 108 2.09 -15.71 -12.05
N LEU A 109 1.50 -16.80 -11.57
CA LEU A 109 1.93 -18.16 -11.85
C LEU A 109 0.72 -19.04 -12.12
N PRO A 110 0.84 -20.10 -12.94
CA PRO A 110 -0.20 -21.11 -13.05
C PRO A 110 -0.50 -21.76 -11.69
N ALA A 111 -1.77 -22.00 -11.39
CA ALA A 111 -2.20 -22.60 -10.12
C ALA A 111 -1.50 -23.94 -9.80
N ALA A 112 -1.12 -24.72 -10.81
CA ALA A 112 -0.38 -25.97 -10.62
C ALA A 112 1.01 -25.74 -10.00
N GLN A 113 1.78 -24.77 -10.52
CA GLN A 113 3.11 -24.44 -10.00
C GLN A 113 3.04 -23.82 -8.61
N LEU A 114 2.00 -23.02 -8.36
CA LEU A 114 1.83 -22.36 -7.07
C LEU A 114 1.47 -23.34 -5.96
N ARG A 115 0.67 -24.38 -6.26
CA ARG A 115 0.34 -25.43 -5.28
C ARG A 115 1.60 -26.12 -4.74
N GLU A 116 2.55 -26.45 -5.60
CA GLU A 116 3.82 -27.08 -5.17
C GLU A 116 4.61 -26.12 -4.27
N ARG A 117 4.83 -24.87 -4.72
CA ARG A 117 5.63 -23.89 -3.97
C ARG A 117 5.02 -23.49 -2.64
N VAL A 118 3.69 -23.37 -2.58
CA VAL A 118 2.99 -22.99 -1.35
C VAL A 118 3.03 -24.12 -0.32
N VAL A 119 2.97 -25.39 -0.73
CA VAL A 119 3.17 -26.50 0.20
C VAL A 119 4.58 -26.43 0.80
N ASP A 120 5.61 -26.26 -0.04
CA ASP A 120 7.00 -26.19 0.46
C ASP A 120 7.22 -25.02 1.44
N VAL A 121 6.66 -23.84 1.16
CA VAL A 121 6.76 -22.65 2.04
C VAL A 121 5.94 -22.83 3.33
N LEU A 122 4.78 -23.49 3.24
CA LEU A 122 3.86 -23.61 4.36
C LEU A 122 4.04 -24.91 5.17
N ASP A 123 4.95 -25.79 4.77
CA ASP A 123 5.24 -27.06 5.46
C ASP A 123 5.69 -26.86 6.91
N GLU A 124 6.31 -25.71 7.22
CA GLU A 124 6.74 -25.36 8.58
C GLU A 124 5.61 -24.76 9.44
N TYR A 125 4.45 -24.46 8.85
CA TYR A 125 3.35 -23.73 9.48
C TYR A 125 2.08 -24.55 9.61
N THR A 126 1.22 -24.21 10.58
CA THR A 126 -0.09 -24.85 10.68
C THR A 126 -1.13 -24.10 9.87
N LEU A 127 -1.45 -24.68 8.71
CA LEU A 127 -2.54 -24.26 7.87
C LEU A 127 -3.90 -24.69 8.44
N LEU A 128 -4.79 -23.72 8.62
CA LEU A 128 -6.21 -23.95 8.94
C LEU A 128 -7.04 -24.15 7.67
N SER A 129 -6.74 -23.38 6.61
CA SER A 129 -7.32 -23.57 5.28
C SER A 129 -6.43 -22.98 4.19
N TYR A 130 -6.57 -23.50 2.97
CA TYR A 130 -5.85 -23.04 1.79
C TYR A 130 -6.67 -23.26 0.52
N GLU A 131 -6.77 -22.23 -0.31
CA GLU A 131 -7.44 -22.26 -1.61
C GLU A 131 -6.58 -21.64 -2.71
N VAL A 132 -6.65 -22.23 -3.90
CA VAL A 132 -5.99 -21.74 -5.12
C VAL A 132 -6.99 -21.71 -6.25
N ARG A 133 -7.18 -20.51 -6.83
CA ARG A 133 -8.16 -20.27 -7.89
C ARG A 133 -7.49 -19.54 -9.05
N ASP A 134 -7.69 -20.04 -10.27
CA ASP A 134 -7.30 -19.29 -11.46
C ASP A 134 -8.16 -18.03 -11.57
N VAL A 135 -7.53 -16.89 -11.84
CA VAL A 135 -8.19 -15.60 -12.05
C VAL A 135 -8.46 -15.46 -13.54
N VAL A 136 -9.73 -15.18 -13.87
CA VAL A 136 -10.15 -14.92 -15.25
C VAL A 136 -9.92 -13.46 -15.62
N GLU A 137 -10.19 -12.55 -14.69
CA GLU A 137 -10.13 -11.10 -14.88
C GLU A 137 -9.83 -10.43 -13.53
N ALA A 138 -9.05 -9.35 -13.58
CA ALA A 138 -8.77 -8.48 -12.45
C ALA A 138 -8.60 -7.05 -12.97
N ASP A 139 -9.55 -6.18 -12.61
CA ASP A 139 -9.53 -4.78 -13.03
C ASP A 139 -8.85 -3.91 -11.98
N TRP A 140 -7.93 -3.05 -12.43
CA TRP A 140 -7.40 -1.98 -11.60
C TRP A 140 -8.22 -0.71 -11.79
N SER A 141 -8.93 -0.30 -10.74
CA SER A 141 -9.72 0.93 -10.71
C SER A 141 -9.37 1.75 -9.46
N PRO A 142 -8.20 2.41 -9.46
CA PRO A 142 -7.78 3.24 -8.33
C PRO A 142 -8.79 4.37 -8.09
N GLN A 143 -9.27 4.49 -6.86
CA GLN A 143 -10.19 5.55 -6.43
C GLN A 143 -9.82 6.05 -5.05
N LEU A 144 -10.09 7.33 -4.80
CA LEU A 144 -9.93 7.95 -3.49
C LEU A 144 -11.15 7.66 -2.58
N GLY A 145 -12.33 7.42 -3.14
CA GLY A 145 -13.56 7.24 -2.35
C GLY A 145 -14.16 8.57 -1.87
N ALA A 146 -15.41 8.54 -1.40
CA ALA A 146 -16.26 9.73 -1.26
C ALA A 146 -16.13 10.51 0.06
N THR A 147 -15.25 10.11 0.98
CA THR A 147 -15.14 10.72 2.32
C THR A 147 -13.86 11.52 2.46
N GLY A 148 -13.98 12.74 2.99
CA GLY A 148 -12.86 13.66 3.20
C GLY A 148 -11.64 13.00 3.84
N PHE A 149 -10.47 13.28 3.29
CA PHE A 149 -9.22 12.65 3.68
C PHE A 149 -8.60 13.37 4.88
N GLU A 150 -8.54 12.69 6.01
CA GLU A 150 -7.77 13.12 7.18
C GLU A 150 -6.55 12.19 7.33
N VAL A 151 -5.33 12.76 7.27
CA VAL A 151 -4.12 12.02 7.62
C VAL A 151 -4.22 11.67 9.11
N LYS A 152 -4.15 10.38 9.43
CA LYS A 152 -4.21 9.89 10.80
C LYS A 152 -2.82 9.88 11.43
N CYS A 153 -2.77 10.22 12.71
CA CYS A 153 -1.59 10.03 13.54
C CYS A 153 -1.27 8.53 13.66
N ALA A 154 -0.05 8.12 13.33
CA ALA A 154 0.40 6.73 13.43
C ALA A 154 0.49 6.19 14.87
N GLU A 155 0.42 7.07 15.87
CA GLU A 155 0.39 6.68 17.29
C GLU A 155 -1.04 6.64 17.85
N CYS A 156 -1.78 7.76 17.78
CA CYS A 156 -3.08 7.87 18.44
C CYS A 156 -4.30 7.71 17.51
N GLU A 157 -4.07 7.45 16.22
CA GLU A 157 -5.06 7.25 15.15
C GLU A 157 -6.02 8.42 14.89
N LYS A 158 -5.86 9.54 15.61
CA LYS A 158 -6.67 10.74 15.43
C LYS A 158 -6.23 11.53 14.18
N PRO A 159 -7.15 12.29 13.57
CA PRO A 159 -6.83 13.24 12.51
C PRO A 159 -5.75 14.25 12.92
N ILE A 160 -4.77 14.47 12.06
CA ILE A 160 -3.74 15.49 12.27
C ILE A 160 -4.31 16.85 11.88
N ARG A 161 -4.52 17.73 12.87
CA ARG A 161 -5.11 19.07 12.68
C ARG A 161 -4.14 20.20 13.08
N GLY A 162 -2.83 20.01 12.92
CA GLY A 162 -1.83 20.90 13.53
C GLY A 162 -0.42 20.80 12.93
N GLN A 163 0.60 20.93 13.80
CA GLN A 163 2.00 20.71 13.46
C GLN A 163 2.22 19.21 13.29
N GLU A 164 2.62 18.85 12.08
CA GLU A 164 2.95 17.49 11.69
C GLU A 164 4.40 17.21 12.10
N VAL A 165 4.59 16.09 12.79
CA VAL A 165 5.92 15.50 12.99
C VAL A 165 6.01 14.29 12.08
N THR A 166 7.03 14.27 11.22
CA THR A 166 7.24 13.22 10.23
C THR A 166 8.44 12.38 10.65
N ILE A 167 8.25 11.08 10.73
CA ILE A 167 9.31 10.10 10.99
C ILE A 167 9.50 9.29 9.72
N GLU A 168 10.72 9.23 9.22
CA GLU A 168 11.11 8.37 8.10
C GLU A 168 11.81 7.13 8.65
N THR A 169 11.36 5.95 8.24
CA THR A 169 12.06 4.68 8.45
C THR A 169 12.46 4.09 7.09
N ASP A 170 13.29 3.06 7.09
CA ASP A 170 13.79 2.43 5.84
C ASP A 170 12.64 1.95 4.92
N ASP A 171 11.49 1.58 5.49
CA ASP A 171 10.36 1.02 4.75
C ASP A 171 9.19 1.98 4.53
N ARG A 172 8.97 2.96 5.42
CA ARG A 172 7.74 3.79 5.44
C ARG A 172 7.93 5.14 6.12
N THR A 173 7.09 6.11 5.72
CA THR A 173 6.95 7.40 6.41
C THR A 173 5.73 7.39 7.33
N TYR A 174 5.90 7.88 8.56
CA TYR A 174 4.86 7.97 9.58
C TYR A 174 4.57 9.43 9.96
N TYR A 175 3.29 9.76 10.12
CA TYR A 175 2.83 11.10 10.50
C TYR A 175 2.30 11.11 11.91
N LEU A 176 2.72 12.09 12.71
CA LEU A 176 2.33 12.22 14.11
C LEU A 176 1.80 13.62 14.40
N CYS A 177 0.78 13.69 15.25
CA CYS A 177 0.05 14.94 15.51
C CYS A 177 0.74 15.89 16.50
N CYS A 178 1.76 15.42 17.23
CA CYS A 178 2.52 16.22 18.20
C CYS A 178 3.82 15.50 18.66
N PRO A 179 4.78 16.22 19.27
CA PRO A 179 6.02 15.64 19.80
C PRO A 179 5.80 14.53 20.84
N SER A 180 4.69 14.56 21.59
CA SER A 180 4.38 13.48 22.53
C SER A 180 4.02 12.16 21.82
N CYS A 181 3.32 12.24 20.69
CA CYS A 181 3.06 11.06 19.86
C CYS A 181 4.34 10.56 19.21
N GLU A 182 5.26 11.45 18.83
CA GLU A 182 6.61 11.10 18.35
C GLU A 182 7.40 10.30 19.36
N SER A 183 7.53 10.79 20.59
CA SER A 183 8.28 10.04 21.62
C SER A 183 7.66 8.66 21.87
N LEU A 184 6.33 8.59 22.00
CA LEU A 184 5.63 7.31 22.21
C LEU A 184 5.78 6.35 21.01
N PHE A 185 5.72 6.89 19.80
CA PHE A 185 5.88 6.10 18.59
C PHE A 185 7.29 5.53 18.47
N LEU A 186 8.32 6.35 18.73
CA LEU A 186 9.71 5.93 18.69
C LEU A 186 10.00 4.88 19.76
N ASP A 187 9.57 5.10 21.01
CA ASP A 187 9.71 4.11 22.09
C ASP A 187 9.07 2.77 21.73
N ARG A 188 7.90 2.81 21.07
CA ARG A 188 7.21 1.62 20.58
C ARG A 188 7.97 0.97 19.42
N TYR A 189 8.43 1.77 18.46
CA TYR A 189 9.12 1.29 17.26
C TYR A 189 10.47 0.64 17.60
N GLU A 190 11.26 1.26 18.49
CA GLU A 190 12.54 0.73 18.97
C GLU A 190 12.37 -0.65 19.60
N ARG A 191 11.37 -0.82 20.47
CA ARG A 191 11.06 -2.11 21.09
C ARG A 191 10.71 -3.21 20.09
N PHE A 192 10.03 -2.87 19.00
CA PHE A 192 9.72 -3.85 17.94
C PHE A 192 10.93 -4.14 17.04
N SER A 193 11.81 -3.15 16.83
CA SER A 193 13.03 -3.33 16.04
C SER A 193 14.13 -4.12 16.77
N GLU A 194 14.14 -4.12 18.11
CA GLU A 194 15.08 -4.91 18.92
C GLU A 194 14.66 -6.39 19.11
N GLU A 195 13.40 -6.72 18.80
CA GLU A 195 12.84 -8.08 18.88
C GLU A 195 12.89 -8.83 17.53
N THR A 196 13.42 -8.20 16.47
CA THR A 196 13.60 -8.77 15.12
C THR A 196 15.08 -9.05 14.83
#